data_AF-A0A969GH80-F1
#
_entry.id   AF-A0A969GH80-F1
#
_cell.length_a   1.000
_cell.length_b   1.000
_cell.length_c   1.000
_cell.angle_alpha   90.00
_cell.angle_beta   90.00
_cell.angle_gamma   90.00
#
_symmetry.space_group_name_H-M   'P 1'
#
loop_
_entity.id
_entity.type
_entity.pdbx_description
1 polymer ?
#
loop_
_entity_poly.entity_id
_entity_poly.type
_entity_poly.pdbx_seq_one_letter_code
_entity_poly.pdbx_strand_id
1 'polypeptide(L)' 'MAYGHTNSKGNTYYLHSKGKMFFFSKEVKEGALDAVPAGYQVAEMKTGLLVLKKIVAEGEAKPAENTEASS' A
#
# COMPACT_ATOMS: atom_id res chain seq x y z
N MET A 1 2.54 -9.51 7.65
CA MET A 1 2.97 -8.16 8.10
C MET A 1 2.28 -7.13 7.23
N ALA A 2 1.82 -6.01 7.80
CA ALA A 2 1.14 -4.96 7.04
C ALA A 2 2.05 -4.35 5.95
N TYR A 3 1.50 -4.13 4.76
CA TYR A 3 2.19 -3.50 3.64
C TYR A 3 2.54 -2.05 3.99
N GLY A 4 3.83 -1.76 4.15
CA GLY A 4 4.37 -0.44 4.42
C GLY A 4 4.91 0.23 3.15
N HIS A 5 4.65 1.51 2.98
CA HIS A 5 5.20 2.32 1.90
C HIS A 5 5.62 3.69 2.42
N THR A 6 6.85 4.10 2.08
CA THR A 6 7.41 5.39 2.47
C THR A 6 7.18 6.40 1.35
N ASN A 7 6.55 7.52 1.67
CA ASN A 7 6.35 8.59 0.69
C ASN A 7 7.66 9.34 0.41
N SER A 8 7.65 10.22 -0.60
CA SER A 8 8.81 11.06 -0.96
C SER A 8 9.25 12.02 0.16
N LYS A 9 8.43 12.20 1.20
CA LYS A 9 8.74 13.00 2.40
C LYS A 9 9.34 12.16 3.54
N GLY A 10 9.66 10.89 3.32
CA GLY A 10 10.25 10.01 4.33
C GLY A 10 9.27 9.53 5.41
N ASN A 11 7.96 9.68 5.21
CA ASN A 11 6.94 9.18 6.13
C ASN A 11 6.47 7.81 5.65
N THR A 12 6.59 6.80 6.51
CA THR A 12 6.06 5.46 6.26
C THR A 12 4.58 5.38 6.62
N TYR A 13 3.80 4.80 5.73
CA TYR A 13 2.39 4.50 5.98
C TYR A 13 2.09 3.06 5.59
N TYR A 14 1.11 2.49 6.26
CA TYR A 14 0.68 1.12 6.12
C TYR A 14 -0.70 1.06 5.46
N LEU A 15 -0.87 0.15 4.52
CA LEU A 15 -2.13 -0.03 3.82
C LEU A 15 -3.18 -0.66 4.75
N HIS A 16 -4.36 -0.06 4.75
CA HIS A 16 -5.53 -0.53 5.48
C HIS A 16 -6.76 -0.56 4.58
N SER A 17 -7.73 -1.38 4.96
CA SER A 17 -9.05 -1.47 4.36
C SER A 17 -10.12 -1.20 5.40
N LYS A 18 -11.13 -0.42 5.01
CA LYS A 18 -12.35 -0.21 5.79
C LYS A 18 -13.54 -0.44 4.88
N GLY A 19 -14.05 -1.67 4.89
CA GLY A 19 -15.10 -2.12 3.98
C GLY A 19 -14.62 -2.12 2.53
N LYS A 20 -15.07 -1.14 1.73
CA LYS A 20 -14.71 -0.99 0.31
C LYS A 20 -13.66 0.10 0.04
N MET A 21 -13.20 0.78 1.08
CA MET A 21 -12.24 1.88 0.96
C MET A 21 -10.85 1.42 1.39
N PHE A 22 -9.85 1.71 0.58
CA PHE A 22 -8.44 1.48 0.91
C PHE A 22 -7.76 2.80 1.23
N PHE A 23 -6.97 2.83 2.30
CA PHE A 23 -6.29 4.02 2.75
C PHE A 23 -4.97 3.68 3.44
N PHE A 24 -4.06 4.64 3.46
CA PHE A 24 -2.77 4.51 4.13
C PHE A 24 -2.80 5.23 5.49
N SER A 25 -2.25 4.61 6.53
CA SER A 25 -2.18 5.15 7.89
C SER A 25 -0.79 4.96 8.48
N LYS A 26 -0.34 5.88 9.34
CA LYS A 26 1.01 5.81 9.94
C LYS A 26 1.18 4.68 10.96
N GLU A 27 0.08 4.13 11.44
CA GLU A 27 0.05 3.06 12.43
C GLU A 27 -0.62 1.84 11.83
N VAL A 28 -0.17 0.64 12.23
CA VAL A 28 -0.81 -0.62 11.88
C VAL A 28 -1.94 -0.89 12.88
N LYS A 29 -3.17 -1.00 12.38
CA LYS A 29 -4.40 -1.23 13.16
C LYS A 29 -5.22 -2.35 12.50
N GLU A 30 -6.37 -2.67 13.07
CA GLU A 30 -7.33 -3.57 12.43
C GLU A 30 -7.67 -3.13 11.00
N GLY A 31 -7.71 -4.10 10.10
CA GLY A 31 -7.92 -3.87 8.67
C GLY A 31 -6.63 -3.58 7.89
N ALA A 32 -5.45 -3.63 8.51
CA ALA A 32 -4.18 -3.60 7.80
C ALA A 32 -4.10 -4.75 6.78
N LEU A 33 -3.62 -4.45 5.58
CA LEU A 33 -3.45 -5.43 4.52
C LEU A 33 -1.97 -5.75 4.34
N ASP A 34 -1.66 -7.02 4.11
CA ASP A 34 -0.30 -7.46 3.86
C ASP A 34 0.19 -7.15 2.43
N ALA A 35 -0.74 -6.86 1.50
CA ALA A 35 -0.42 -6.55 0.10
C ALA A 35 -1.43 -5.60 -0.54
N VAL A 36 -1.01 -4.96 -1.63
CA VAL A 36 -1.89 -4.14 -2.48
C VAL A 36 -2.85 -5.06 -3.25
N PRO A 37 -4.17 -4.81 -3.21
CA PRO A 37 -5.14 -5.60 -3.97
C PRO A 37 -4.89 -5.56 -5.48
N ALA A 38 -5.20 -6.66 -6.17
CA ALA A 38 -5.08 -6.74 -7.62
C ALA A 38 -5.93 -5.66 -8.32
N GLY A 39 -5.37 -5.06 -9.38
CA GLY A 39 -6.00 -3.94 -10.10
C GLY A 39 -5.93 -2.60 -9.37
N TYR A 40 -5.09 -2.49 -8.34
CA TYR A 40 -4.74 -1.23 -7.72
C TYR A 40 -3.23 -1.04 -7.71
N GLN A 41 -2.79 0.21 -7.82
CA GLN A 41 -1.40 0.61 -7.59
C GLN A 41 -1.33 1.68 -6.50
N VAL A 42 -0.20 1.76 -5.80
CA VAL A 42 0.11 2.88 -4.92
C VAL A 42 0.42 4.12 -5.75
N ALA A 43 -0.15 5.25 -5.36
CA ALA A 43 0.15 6.55 -5.94
C ALA A 43 0.28 7.60 -4.83
N GLU A 44 1.30 8.44 -4.94
CA GLU A 44 1.50 9.59 -4.05
C GLU A 44 0.81 10.83 -4.62
N MET A 45 0.04 11.53 -3.80
CA MET A 45 -0.50 12.85 -4.13
C MET A 45 0.55 13.94 -3.89
N LYS A 46 0.39 15.12 -4.51
CA LYS A 46 1.27 16.29 -4.29
C LYS A 46 1.38 16.71 -2.81
N THR A 47 0.36 16.40 -2.01
CA THR A 47 0.36 16.65 -0.56
C THR A 47 1.27 15.69 0.22
N GLY A 48 1.77 14.63 -0.40
CA GLY A 48 2.53 13.54 0.21
C GLY A 48 1.64 12.41 0.76
N LEU A 49 0.34 12.42 0.45
CA LEU A 49 -0.59 11.37 0.88
C LEU A 49 -0.59 10.20 -0.10
N LEU A 50 -0.42 8.98 0.42
CA LEU A 50 -0.46 7.75 -0.35
C LEU A 50 -1.90 7.26 -0.52
N VAL A 51 -2.28 6.95 -1.76
CA VAL A 51 -3.59 6.39 -2.12
C VAL A 51 -3.44 5.19 -3.03
N LEU A 52 -4.49 4.38 -3.13
CA LEU A 52 -4.60 3.39 -4.20
C LEU A 52 -5.34 3.98 -5.41
N LYS A 53 -4.73 3.85 -6.58
CA LYS A 53 -5.37 4.12 -7.87
C LYS A 53 -5.75 2.82 -8.53
N LYS A 54 -6.98 2.73 -9.02
CA LYS A 54 -7.43 1.59 -9.82
C LYS A 54 -6.73 1.62 -11.18
N ILE A 55 -6.00 0.57 -11.48
CA ILE A 55 -5.48 0.29 -12.82
C ILE A 55 -6.29 -0.88 -13.38
N VAL A 56 -6.84 -0.72 -14.58
CA VAL A 56 -7.57 -1.81 -15.23
C VAL A 56 -6.58 -2.96 -15.42
N ALA A 57 -6.76 -4.04 -14.67
CA ALA A 57 -5.77 -5.10 -14.54
C ALA A 57 -5.77 -5.98 -15.79
N GLU A 58 -4.85 -5.72 -16.72
CA GLU A 58 -4.27 -6.77 -17.55
C GLU A 58 -2.91 -7.12 -16.95
N GLY A 59 -2.80 -8.31 -16.36
CA GLY A 59 -1.56 -8.83 -15.80
C GLY A 59 -1.64 -9.10 -14.31
N GLU A 60 -1.71 -10.38 -13.99
CA GLU A 60 -1.55 -10.97 -12.66
C GLU A 60 -0.39 -10.33 -11.87
N ALA A 61 -0.70 -9.53 -10.85
CA ALA A 61 0.29 -9.13 -9.87
C ALA A 61 0.52 -10.31 -8.92
N LYS A 62 1.50 -11.16 -9.28
CA LYS A 62 2.18 -12.05 -8.34
C LYS A 62 2.55 -11.27 -7.07
N PRO A 63 2.44 -11.88 -5.89
CA PRO A 63 2.73 -11.20 -4.63
C PRO A 63 4.18 -10.69 -4.70
N ALA A 64 4.34 -9.37 -4.65
CA ALA A 64 5.64 -8.76 -4.48
C ALA A 64 6.09 -9.06 -3.05
N GLU A 65 6.73 -10.21 -2.89
CA GLU A 65 7.64 -10.55 -1.81
C GLU A 65 8.78 -9.54 -1.85
N ASN A 66 8.56 -8.35 -1.26
CA ASN A 66 9.64 -7.41 -1.06
C ASN A 66 10.41 -7.89 0.17
N THR A 67 11.41 -8.72 -0.15
CA THR A 67 12.44 -9.27 0.71
C THR A 67 13.04 -8.16 1.58
N GLU A 68 12.72 -8.16 2.87
CA GLU A 68 13.54 -7.52 3.89
C GLU A 68 14.76 -8.42 4.11
N ALA A 69 15.77 -8.30 3.24
CA ALA A 69 17.11 -8.83 3.50
C ALA A 69 17.89 -7.72 4.21
N SER A 70 17.73 -7.66 5.54
CA SER A 70 18.74 -7.08 6.41
C SER A 70 19.67 -8.20 6.88
N SER A 71 20.98 -7.96 6.72
CA SER A 71 22.17 -8.70 7.23
C SER A 71 22.90 -9.56 6.21
#